data_AF-A0A973IWV7-F1
#
_entry.id   AF-A0A973IWV7-F1
#
_cell.length_a   1.000
_cell.length_b   1.000
_cell.length_c   1.000
_cell.angle_alpha   90.00
_cell.angle_beta   90.00
_cell.angle_gamma   90.00
#
_symmetry.space_group_name_H-M   'P 1'
#
loop_
_entity.id
_entity.type
_entity.pdbx_description
1 polymer ?
#
loop_
_entity_poly.entity_id
_entity_poly.type
_entity_poly.pdbx_seq_one_letter_code
_entity_poly.pdbx_strand_id
1 'polypeptide(L)'
;DRLELNNIAFVVSQVDPDKFNQIKGRNLTGFFRNNELYRINIDGNGETIYYLVDGDRLVGINKAKCSKIEIYVKDGKITEIYEYDNPEGVIDPPLAQGNDSLKLEGFLWLDSLRPRNKNEIFAK
;
A
#
# COMPACT_ATOMS: atom_id res chain seq x y z
N ASP A 1 -17.23 -4.21 -10.40
CA ASP A 1 -16.76 -2.89 -10.85
C ASP A 1 -15.25 -2.78 -10.72
N ARG A 2 -14.63 -1.77 -11.37
CA ARG A 2 -13.19 -1.51 -11.28
C ARG A 2 -12.88 -0.02 -11.16
N LEU A 3 -11.75 0.31 -10.53
CA LEU A 3 -11.11 1.62 -10.48
C LEU A 3 -9.76 1.52 -11.18
N GLU A 4 -9.40 2.53 -11.98
CA GLU A 4 -8.11 2.58 -12.66
C GLU A 4 -7.40 3.90 -12.32
N LEU A 5 -6.14 3.81 -11.90
CA LEU A 5 -5.21 4.93 -11.74
C LEU A 5 -4.03 4.71 -12.68
N ASN A 6 -3.64 5.75 -13.41
CA ASN A 6 -2.60 5.68 -14.42
C ASN A 6 -1.42 6.59 -14.07
N ASN A 7 -0.25 6.29 -14.63
CA ASN A 7 1.04 7.00 -14.48
C ASN A 7 1.72 6.85 -13.12
N ILE A 8 1.06 7.23 -12.03
CA ILE A 8 1.59 7.11 -10.66
C ILE A 8 0.44 6.71 -9.74
N ALA A 9 0.55 5.52 -9.16
CA ALA A 9 -0.43 4.99 -8.23
C ALA A 9 0.21 4.61 -6.89
N PHE A 10 -0.53 4.87 -5.81
CA PHE A 10 -0.13 4.55 -4.44
C PHE A 10 -1.25 3.85 -3.70
N VAL A 11 -0.88 2.85 -2.89
CA VAL A 11 -1.69 2.26 -1.84
C VAL A 11 -0.98 2.52 -0.53
N VAL A 12 -1.66 3.20 0.40
CA VAL A 12 -1.08 3.60 1.69
C VAL A 12 -2.02 3.21 2.82
N SER A 13 -1.47 2.58 3.85
CA SER A 13 -2.17 2.37 5.12
C SER A 13 -1.28 2.74 6.31
N GLN A 14 -1.87 3.34 7.33
CA GLN A 14 -1.17 3.74 8.54
C GLN A 14 -1.04 2.55 9.49
N VAL A 15 0.17 2.33 10.01
CA VAL A 15 0.50 1.28 10.98
C VAL A 15 0.61 1.89 12.37
N ASP A 16 1.37 2.98 12.48
CA ASP A 16 1.56 3.81 13.67
C ASP A 16 1.49 5.30 13.26
N PRO A 17 1.45 6.27 14.20
CA PRO A 17 1.47 7.70 13.87
C PRO A 17 2.49 8.09 12.78
N ASP A 18 3.69 7.53 12.84
CA ASP A 18 4.79 7.84 11.91
C ASP A 18 5.14 6.70 10.93
N LYS A 19 4.48 5.54 11.02
CA LYS A 19 4.78 4.36 10.17
C LYS A 19 3.63 4.05 9.23
N PHE A 20 3.96 3.84 7.96
CA PHE A 20 2.98 3.67 6.89
C PHE A 20 3.42 2.55 5.96
N ASN A 21 2.54 1.58 5.74
CA ASN A 21 2.65 0.67 4.62
C ASN A 21 2.46 1.46 3.34
N GLN A 22 3.35 1.24 2.39
CA GLN A 22 3.43 1.99 1.14
C GLN A 22 3.69 1.02 0.01
N ILE A 23 2.83 1.03 -0.99
CA ILE A 23 2.99 0.27 -2.21
C ILE A 23 2.73 1.23 -3.36
N LYS A 24 3.69 1.39 -4.27
CA LYS A 24 3.53 2.23 -5.45
C LYS A 24 3.83 1.48 -6.74
N GLY A 25 3.32 2.02 -7.84
CA GLY A 25 3.70 1.61 -9.19
C GLY A 25 3.11 2.55 -10.22
N ARG A 26 3.23 2.17 -11.49
CA ARG A 26 2.80 3.03 -12.61
C ARG A 26 1.29 3.03 -12.77
N ASN A 27 0.70 1.84 -12.91
CA ASN A 27 -0.73 1.70 -13.12
C ASN A 27 -1.33 0.83 -12.03
N LEU A 28 -2.52 1.18 -11.56
CA LEU A 28 -3.26 0.44 -10.55
C LEU A 28 -4.66 0.15 -11.07
N THR A 29 -5.07 -1.11 -10.96
CA THR A 29 -6.46 -1.55 -11.16
C THR A 29 -7.01 -2.12 -9.85
N GLY A 30 -7.99 -1.44 -9.26
CA GLY A 30 -8.74 -1.91 -8.10
C GLY A 30 -10.01 -2.65 -8.54
N PHE A 31 -10.29 -3.80 -7.96
CA PHE A 31 -11.45 -4.64 -8.26
C PHE A 31 -12.43 -4.68 -7.09
N PHE A 32 -13.70 -4.46 -7.41
CA PHE A 32 -14.77 -4.40 -6.43
C PHE A 32 -15.76 -5.54 -6.60
N ARG A 33 -16.21 -6.11 -5.48
CA ARG A 33 -17.28 -7.10 -5.39
C ARG A 33 -18.17 -6.70 -4.21
N ASN A 34 -19.49 -6.70 -4.41
CA ASN A 34 -20.45 -6.30 -3.36
C ASN A 34 -20.16 -4.92 -2.76
N ASN A 35 -19.76 -3.95 -3.61
CA ASN A 35 -19.32 -2.60 -3.20
C ASN A 35 -18.06 -2.53 -2.32
N GLU A 36 -17.32 -3.63 -2.18
CA GLU A 36 -16.08 -3.69 -1.41
C GLU A 36 -14.89 -3.97 -2.32
N LEU A 37 -13.78 -3.26 -2.06
CA LEU A 37 -12.50 -3.51 -2.72
C LEU A 37 -11.95 -4.83 -2.19
N TYR A 38 -11.68 -5.79 -3.09
CA TYR A 38 -11.17 -7.12 -2.69
C TYR A 38 -9.80 -7.45 -3.29
N ARG A 39 -9.42 -6.76 -4.38
CA ARG A 39 -8.12 -6.97 -5.03
C ARG A 39 -7.61 -5.69 -5.66
N ILE A 40 -6.30 -5.49 -5.62
CA ILE A 40 -5.59 -4.42 -6.32
C ILE A 40 -4.46 -5.05 -7.13
N ASN A 41 -4.38 -4.71 -8.40
CA ASN A 41 -3.25 -5.06 -9.26
C ASN A 41 -2.46 -3.79 -9.55
N ILE A 42 -1.15 -3.85 -9.39
CA ILE A 42 -0.23 -2.74 -9.71
C ILE A 42 0.77 -3.26 -10.73
N ASP A 43 0.84 -2.59 -11.88
CA ASP A 43 1.68 -3.00 -13.00
C ASP A 43 2.68 -1.89 -13.35
N GLY A 44 3.95 -2.27 -13.47
CA GLY A 44 5.08 -1.43 -13.83
C GLY A 44 5.74 -0.74 -12.64
N ASN A 45 7.04 -0.97 -12.45
CA ASN A 45 7.89 -0.36 -11.41
C ASN A 45 7.25 -0.42 -10.02
N GLY A 46 6.84 -1.60 -9.59
CA GLY A 46 6.34 -1.83 -8.24
C GLY A 46 7.43 -1.55 -7.21
N GLU A 47 7.14 -0.75 -6.18
CA GLU A 47 8.01 -0.57 -5.03
C GLU A 47 7.20 -0.67 -3.73
N THR A 48 7.74 -1.37 -2.73
CA THR A 48 7.08 -1.60 -1.45
C THR A 48 7.93 -1.14 -0.27
N ILE A 49 7.27 -0.60 0.76
CA ILE A 49 7.75 -0.51 2.14
C ILE A 49 6.58 -1.04 2.99
N TYR A 50 6.71 -2.25 3.49
CA TYR A 50 5.64 -2.93 4.21
C TYR A 50 6.12 -3.42 5.59
N TYR A 51 5.46 -2.95 6.63
CA TYR A 51 5.77 -3.29 8.01
C TYR A 51 5.13 -4.64 8.37
N LEU A 52 5.97 -5.61 8.74
CA LEU A 52 5.55 -6.94 9.14
C LEU A 52 5.32 -6.93 10.66
N VAL A 53 4.07 -7.18 11.07
CA VAL A 53 3.66 -7.15 12.48
C VAL A 53 3.18 -8.54 12.91
N ASP A 54 3.65 -9.00 14.07
CA ASP A 54 3.20 -10.21 14.73
C ASP A 54 2.63 -9.84 16.12
N GLY A 55 1.32 -10.00 16.31
CA GLY A 55 0.61 -9.42 17.44
C GLY A 55 0.73 -7.90 17.47
N ASP A 56 1.34 -7.36 18.54
CA ASP A 56 1.63 -5.93 18.70
C ASP A 56 3.10 -5.58 18.41
N ARG A 57 3.89 -6.55 17.92
CA ARG A 57 5.33 -6.38 17.73
C ARG A 57 5.66 -6.24 16.24
N LEU A 58 6.38 -5.18 15.91
CA LEU A 58 7.05 -5.07 14.62
C LEU A 58 8.17 -6.11 14.54
N VAL A 59 8.12 -7.00 13.55
CA VAL A 59 9.09 -8.09 13.36
C VAL A 59 9.99 -7.90 12.15
N GLY A 60 9.65 -7.00 11.23
CA GLY A 60 10.52 -6.61 10.14
C GLY A 60 9.88 -5.58 9.21
N ILE A 61 10.66 -5.13 8.24
CA ILE A 61 10.21 -4.20 7.21
C ILE A 61 10.60 -4.81 5.88
N ASN A 62 9.60 -5.25 5.11
CA ASN A 62 9.82 -5.65 3.73
C ASN A 62 10.00 -4.38 2.89
N LYS A 63 11.11 -4.33 2.14
CA LYS A 63 11.33 -3.36 1.06
C LYS A 63 11.61 -4.14 -0.20
N ALA A 64 10.80 -3.96 -1.24
CA ALA A 64 11.02 -4.64 -2.50
C ALA A 64 10.78 -3.74 -3.71
N LYS A 65 11.39 -4.15 -4.83
CA LYS A 65 11.11 -3.65 -6.17
C LYS A 65 10.77 -4.81 -7.07
N CYS A 66 9.74 -4.67 -7.89
CA CYS A 66 9.29 -5.74 -8.78
C CYS A 66 8.55 -5.16 -9.99
N SER A 67 8.23 -6.00 -10.99
CA SER A 67 7.50 -5.49 -12.16
C SER A 67 6.00 -5.39 -11.92
N LYS A 68 5.46 -6.23 -11.04
CA LYS A 68 4.02 -6.32 -10.76
C LYS A 68 3.74 -6.71 -9.30
N ILE A 69 2.66 -6.16 -8.75
CA ILE A 69 2.17 -6.47 -7.40
C ILE A 69 0.68 -6.83 -7.47
N GLU A 70 0.28 -7.89 -6.78
CA GLU A 70 -1.13 -8.20 -6.51
C GLU A 70 -1.39 -8.13 -5.00
N ILE A 71 -2.44 -7.42 -4.61
CA ILE A 71 -2.81 -7.19 -3.21
C ILE A 71 -4.23 -7.71 -3.01
N TYR A 72 -4.44 -8.54 -1.99
CA TYR A 72 -5.76 -8.95 -1.56
C TYR A 72 -6.21 -8.14 -0.34
N VAL A 73 -7.48 -7.75 -0.35
CA VAL A 73 -8.10 -6.92 0.67
C VAL A 73 -9.33 -7.62 1.21
N LYS A 74 -9.46 -7.63 2.54
CA LYS A 74 -10.62 -8.15 3.25
C LYS A 74 -10.96 -7.24 4.41
N ASP A 75 -12.24 -6.88 4.57
CA ASP A 75 -12.73 -6.00 5.63
C ASP A 75 -11.94 -4.67 5.72
N GLY A 76 -11.54 -4.14 4.56
CA GLY A 76 -10.73 -2.91 4.45
C GLY A 76 -9.26 -3.05 4.84
N LYS A 77 -8.78 -4.27 5.14
CA LYS A 77 -7.40 -4.57 5.51
C LYS A 77 -6.70 -5.39 4.44
N ILE A 78 -5.42 -5.14 4.24
CA ILE A 78 -4.57 -5.96 3.36
C ILE A 78 -4.34 -7.31 4.05
N THR A 79 -4.59 -8.40 3.34
CA THR A 79 -4.35 -9.76 3.84
C THR A 79 -3.15 -10.42 3.18
N GLU A 80 -2.94 -10.16 1.89
CA GLU A 80 -1.88 -10.79 1.11
C GLU A 80 -1.29 -9.78 0.13
N ILE A 81 0.02 -9.88 -0.07
CA ILE A 81 0.78 -9.14 -1.08
C ILE A 81 1.64 -10.14 -1.82
N TYR A 82 1.48 -10.18 -3.14
CA TYR A 82 2.30 -10.99 -4.04
C TYR A 82 3.10 -10.06 -4.95
N GLU A 83 4.42 -10.25 -4.96
CA GLU A 83 5.36 -9.50 -5.77
C GLU A 83 5.90 -10.42 -6.89
N TYR A 84 5.75 -10.02 -8.15
CA TYR A 84 6.05 -10.85 -9.31
C TYR A 84 7.14 -10.26 -10.21
N ASP A 85 7.70 -11.13 -11.05
CA ASP A 85 8.63 -10.80 -12.14
C ASP A 85 9.89 -10.07 -11.66
N ASN A 86 10.80 -10.87 -11.08
CA ASN A 86 12.08 -10.49 -10.48
C ASN A 86 11.94 -9.54 -9.28
N PRO A 87 11.30 -9.99 -8.18
CA PRO A 87 11.31 -9.22 -6.96
C PRO A 87 12.73 -9.13 -6.39
N GLU A 88 13.26 -7.92 -6.33
CA GLU A 88 14.46 -7.58 -5.56
C GLU A 88 14.01 -7.00 -4.24
N GLY A 89 14.04 -7.81 -3.19
CA GLY A 89 13.54 -7.41 -1.87
C GLY A 89 14.46 -7.80 -0.72
N VAL A 90 14.46 -6.96 0.31
CA VAL A 90 15.12 -7.22 1.60
C VAL A 90 14.08 -7.10 2.71
N ILE A 91 14.18 -7.99 3.70
CA ILE A 91 13.46 -7.83 4.97
C ILE A 91 14.47 -7.29 5.97
N ASP A 92 14.37 -6.00 6.24
CA ASP A 92 15.16 -5.37 7.29
C ASP A 92 14.61 -5.79 8.66
N PRO A 93 15.48 -6.01 9.66
CA PRO A 93 15.02 -6.14 11.03
C PRO A 93 14.27 -4.87 11.46
N PRO A 94 13.41 -4.95 12.50
CA PRO A 94 12.79 -3.76 13.07
C PRO A 94 13.89 -2.75 13.41
N LEU A 95 13.74 -1.52 12.92
CA LEU A 95 14.71 -0.46 13.22
C LEU A 95 14.88 -0.34 14.73
N ALA A 96 16.14 -0.36 15.21
CA ALA A 96 16.43 0.05 16.57
C ALA A 96 15.98 1.51 16.75
N GLN A 97 15.48 1.84 17.93
CA GLN A 97 14.86 3.14 18.28
C GLN A 97 15.43 4.32 17.47
N GLY A 98 14.59 4.88 16.58
CA GLY A 98 14.93 6.01 15.71
C GLY A 98 13.73 6.44 14.87
N ASN A 99 13.57 7.75 14.67
CA ASN A 99 12.47 8.39 13.93
C ASN A 99 12.70 8.37 12.41
N ASP A 100 13.32 7.33 11.86
CA ASP A 100 13.49 7.23 10.42
C ASP A 100 12.17 6.81 9.78
N SER A 101 11.33 7.81 9.47
CA SER A 101 10.11 7.60 8.70
C SER A 101 10.51 7.22 7.27
N LEU A 102 10.53 5.93 6.99
CA LEU A 102 10.81 5.42 5.65
C LEU A 102 9.66 5.82 4.72
N LYS A 103 9.97 6.57 3.66
CA LYS A 103 9.00 7.02 2.65
C LYS A 103 9.47 6.66 1.24
N LEU A 104 8.57 6.15 0.42
CA LEU A 104 8.80 6.06 -1.02
C LEU A 104 8.75 7.47 -1.63
N GLU A 105 9.55 7.71 -2.67
CA GLU A 105 9.47 8.95 -3.45
C GLU A 105 8.04 9.15 -3.97
N GLY A 106 7.47 10.33 -3.71
CA GLY A 106 6.09 10.68 -4.08
C GLY A 106 5.05 10.33 -3.02
N PHE A 107 5.44 9.77 -1.87
CA PHE A 107 4.52 9.50 -0.76
C PHE A 107 3.78 10.76 -0.29
N LEU A 108 2.46 10.65 -0.18
CA LEU A 108 1.59 11.63 0.46
C LEU A 108 0.58 10.91 1.37
N TRP A 109 0.42 11.40 2.60
CA TRP A 109 -0.64 10.96 3.49
C TRP A 109 -1.83 11.90 3.37
N LEU A 110 -2.86 11.47 2.63
CA LEU A 110 -4.01 12.30 2.26
C LEU A 110 -5.28 11.95 3.06
N ASP A 111 -5.15 11.55 4.34
CA ASP A 111 -6.34 11.16 5.15
C ASP A 111 -7.36 12.29 5.32
N SER A 112 -6.89 13.55 5.31
CA SER A 112 -7.78 14.72 5.34
C SER A 112 -8.67 14.86 4.11
N LEU A 113 -8.27 14.26 2.97
CA LEU A 113 -9.05 14.24 1.73
C LEU A 113 -9.85 12.94 1.55
N ARG A 114 -9.72 11.97 2.46
CA ARG A 114 -10.41 10.69 2.37
C ARG A 114 -11.92 10.91 2.56
N PRO A 115 -12.76 10.63 1.54
CA PRO A 115 -14.21 10.79 1.66
C PRO A 115 -14.77 9.87 2.76
N ARG A 116 -15.52 10.44 3.70
CA ARG A 116 -16.17 9.70 4.81
C ARG A 116 -17.53 9.13 4.40
N ASN A 117 -18.11 9.66 3.34
CA ASN A 117 -19.36 9.19 2.76
C ASN A 117 -19.42 9.47 1.26
N LYS A 118 -20.43 8.93 0.58
CA LYS A 118 -20.60 9.04 -0.88
C LYS A 118 -20.79 10.48 -1.38
N ASN A 119 -21.23 11.42 -0.55
CA ASN A 119 -21.47 12.80 -1.00
C ASN A 119 -20.16 13.60 -1.07
N GLU A 120 -19.17 13.26 -0.25
CA GLU A 120 -17.89 13.96 -0.19
C GLU A 120 -17.03 13.78 -1.45
N ILE A 121 -17.28 12.75 -2.27
CA ILE A 121 -16.58 12.56 -3.56
C ILE A 121 -16.95 13.64 -4.60
N PHE A 122 -18.04 14.37 -4.36
CA PHE A 122 -18.53 15.45 -5.25
C PHE A 122 -18.36 16.84 -4.63
N ALA A 123 -17.83 16.93 -3.40
CA ALA A 123 -17.54 18.21 -2.78
C ALA A 123 -16.41 18.91 -3.55
N LYS A 124 -16.69 20.11 -4.06
CA LYS A 124 -15.75 20.94 -4.81
C LYS A 124 -14.92 21.82 -3.89
#